data_AF-A0A8X6SDP8-F1
#
_entry.id   AF-A0A8X6SDP8-F1
#
_cell.length_a   1.000
_cell.length_b   1.000
_cell.length_c   1.000
_cell.angle_alpha   90.00
_cell.angle_beta   90.00
_cell.angle_gamma   90.00
#
_symmetry.space_group_name_H-M   'P 1'
#
loop_
_entity.id
_entity.type
_entity.pdbx_description
1 polymer ?
#
loop_
_entity_poly.entity_id
_entity_poly.type
_entity_poly.pdbx_seq_one_letter_code
_entity_poly.pdbx_strand_id
1 'polypeptide(L)' 'MDDNATCHRTLAVQDCLDSEGIQRLVWPARSPDLNPIEMYGMLWGRQGAGRNYPPTIKNTLIRALTEE' A
#
# COMPACT_ATOMS: atom_id res chain seq x y z
N MET A 1 6.77 -8.41 0.85
CA MET A 1 6.62 -7.79 2.18
C MET A 1 5.20 -7.28 2.27
N ASP A 2 4.45 -7.62 3.32
CA ASP A 2 3.05 -7.23 3.52
C ASP A 2 2.78 -6.96 5.01
N ASP A 3 1.60 -6.39 5.28
CA ASP A 3 1.14 -5.93 6.59
C ASP A 3 0.41 -7.00 7.43
N ASN A 4 0.39 -8.26 6.99
CA ASN A 4 -0.35 -9.35 7.64
C ASN A 4 -1.89 -9.17 7.65
N ALA A 5 -2.48 -8.39 6.75
CA ALA A 5 -3.94 -8.35 6.59
C ALA A 5 -4.50 -9.75 6.26
N THR A 6 -5.73 -10.05 6.71
CA THR A 6 -6.34 -11.38 6.55
C THR A 6 -6.41 -11.85 5.09
N CYS A 7 -6.61 -10.93 4.14
CA CYS A 7 -6.61 -11.24 2.70
C CYS A 7 -5.24 -11.77 2.22
N HIS A 8 -4.13 -11.25 2.74
CA HIS A 8 -2.76 -11.70 2.46
C HIS A 8 -2.42 -13.05 3.10
N ARG A 9 -3.29 -13.56 3.98
CA ARG A 9 -3.10 -14.82 4.73
C ARG A 9 -4.02 -15.94 4.26
N THR A 10 -4.72 -15.74 3.15
CA THR A 10 -5.53 -16.78 2.51
C THR A 10 -4.64 -17.84 1.85
N LEU A 11 -5.14 -19.08 1.75
CA LEU A 11 -4.43 -20.17 1.07
C LEU A 11 -4.15 -19.84 -0.40
N ALA A 12 -5.12 -19.25 -1.10
CA ALA A 12 -4.97 -18.85 -2.49
C ALA A 12 -3.81 -17.86 -2.71
N VAL A 13 -3.59 -16.93 -1.78
CA VAL A 13 -2.45 -16.01 -1.84
C VAL A 13 -1.15 -16.76 -1.54
N GLN A 14 -1.14 -17.68 -0.59
CA GLN A 14 0.05 -18.49 -0.29
C GLN A 14 0.47 -19.36 -1.48
N ASP A 15 -0.46 -20.08 -2.08
CA ASP A 15 -0.21 -20.92 -3.26
C ASP A 15 0.33 -20.10 -4.44
N CYS A 16 -0.22 -18.89 -4.64
CA CYS A 16 0.24 -17.96 -5.66
C CYS A 16 1.69 -17.52 -5.40
N LEU A 17 2.00 -17.07 -4.18
CA LEU A 17 3.36 -16.67 -3.81
C LEU A 17 4.37 -17.80 -3.98
N ASP A 18 3.98 -19.02 -3.60
CA ASP A 18 4.83 -20.21 -3.75
C ASP A 18 5.06 -20.55 -5.23
N SER A 19 4.02 -20.46 -6.08
CA SER A 19 4.13 -20.70 -7.53
C SER A 19 5.01 -19.68 -8.25
N GLU A 20 5.01 -18.43 -7.78
CA GLU A 20 5.85 -17.35 -8.30
C GLU A 20 7.25 -17.34 -7.66
N GLY A 21 7.54 -18.25 -6.72
CA GLY A 21 8.81 -18.33 -6.01
C GLY A 21 9.09 -17.12 -5.11
N ILE A 22 8.04 -16.40 -4.70
CA ILE A 22 8.14 -15.19 -3.88
C ILE A 22 8.13 -15.57 -2.41
N GLN A 23 9.26 -15.37 -1.75
CA GLN A 23 9.36 -15.56 -0.30
C GLN A 23 8.71 -14.39 0.46
N ARG A 24 7.84 -14.71 1.42
CA ARG A 24 7.25 -13.70 2.29
C ARG A 24 8.17 -13.38 3.47
N LEU A 25 8.47 -12.09 3.64
CA LEU A 25 9.10 -11.58 4.86
C LEU A 25 8.11 -11.64 6.03
N VAL A 26 8.50 -12.29 7.14
CA VAL A 26 7.71 -12.30 8.37
C VAL A 26 7.66 -10.89 8.95
N TRP A 27 6.45 -10.43 9.28
CA TRP A 27 6.22 -9.06 9.72
C TRP A 27 5.54 -9.00 11.08
N PRO A 28 6.03 -8.19 12.03
CA PRO A 28 5.40 -8.03 13.33
C PRO A 28 4.03 -7.35 13.22
N ALA A 29 3.08 -7.79 14.06
CA ALA A 29 1.76 -7.19 14.13
C ALA A 29 1.85 -5.74 14.61
N ARG A 30 0.94 -4.88 14.10
CA ARG A 30 0.83 -3.46 14.51
C ARG A 30 2.11 -2.65 14.35
N SER A 31 2.91 -2.95 13.32
CA SER A 31 4.15 -2.24 13.02
C SER A 31 4.06 -1.49 11.68
N PRO A 32 3.21 -0.44 11.60
CA PRO A 32 3.10 0.39 10.39
C PRO A 32 4.35 1.25 10.17
N ASP A 33 5.07 1.59 11.23
CA ASP A 33 6.33 2.33 11.23
C ASP A 33 7.43 1.63 10.42
N LEU A 34 7.38 0.31 10.38
CA LEU A 34 8.34 -0.48 9.63
C LEU A 34 7.93 -0.66 8.16
N ASN A 35 6.66 -0.40 7.78
CA ASN A 35 6.15 -0.69 6.44
C ASN A 35 6.44 0.51 5.50
N PRO A 36 7.29 0.36 4.48
CA PRO A 36 7.62 1.46 3.57
C PRO A 36 6.38 2.04 2.90
N ILE A 37 5.38 1.21 2.57
CA ILE A 37 4.15 1.66 1.91
C ILE A 37 3.36 2.62 2.81
N GLU A 38 3.27 2.31 4.10
CA GLU A 38 2.61 3.18 5.10
C GLU A 38 3.39 4.48 5.30
N MET A 39 4.73 4.41 5.34
CA MET A 39 5.58 5.59 5.43
C MET A 39 5.38 6.53 4.23
N TYR A 40 5.40 6.00 3.00
CA TYR A 40 5.14 6.79 1.79
C TYR A 40 3.70 7.33 1.76
N GLY A 41 2.71 6.53 2.17
CA GLY A 41 1.32 6.96 2.30
C GLY A 41 1.15 8.15 3.25
N MET A 42 1.84 8.16 4.40
CA MET A 42 1.83 9.28 5.34
C MET A 42 2.44 10.55 4.72
N LEU A 43 3.57 10.43 4.02
CA LEU A 43 4.23 11.56 3.36
C LEU A 43 3.34 12.16 2.26
N TRP A 44 2.75 11.32 1.41
CA TRP A 44 1.83 11.75 0.36
C TRP A 44 0.54 12.31 0.93
N GLY A 45 0.01 11.78 2.03
CA GLY A 45 -1.15 12.35 2.72
C GLY A 45 -0.89 13.78 3.18
N ARG A 46 0.32 14.07 3.70
CA ARG A 46 0.72 15.43 4.09
C ARG A 46 0.87 16.36 2.89
N GLN A 47 1.47 15.89 1.80
CA GLN A 47 1.60 16.67 0.56
C GLN A 47 0.21 16.98 -0.05
N GLY A 48 -0.67 15.98 -0.10
CA GLY A 48 -2.02 16.09 -0.65
C GLY A 48 -2.95 17.01 0.17
N ALA A 49 -2.78 17.06 1.50
CA ALA A 49 -3.56 17.93 2.38
C ALA A 49 -3.37 19.43 2.09
N GLY A 50 -2.28 19.82 1.42
CA GLY A 50 -2.02 21.19 1.00
C GLY A 50 -2.57 21.56 -0.39
N ARG A 51 -3.22 20.64 -1.11
CA ARG A 51 -3.71 20.91 -2.47
C ARG A 51 -5.00 21.75 -2.43
N ASN A 52 -4.99 22.88 -3.14
CA ASN A 52 -6.15 23.78 -3.28
C ASN A 52 -7.38 23.10 -3.94
N TYR A 53 -7.14 22.07 -4.76
CA TYR A 53 -8.19 21.30 -5.42
C TYR A 53 -7.92 19.80 -5.22
N PRO A 54 -8.40 19.22 -4.11
CA PRO A 54 -8.27 17.78 -3.90
C PRO A 54 -9.07 17.03 -4.97
N PRO A 55 -8.54 15.91 -5.51
CA PRO A 55 -9.27 15.10 -6.47
C PRO A 55 -10.52 14.51 -5.81
N THR A 56 -11.69 14.75 -6.41
CA THR A 56 -12.99 14.32 -5.86
C THR A 56 -13.56 13.08 -6.55
N ILE A 57 -13.05 12.74 -7.73
CA ILE A 57 -13.49 11.58 -8.51
C ILE A 57 -12.29 10.72 -8.94
N LYS A 58 -12.55 9.44 -9.25
CA LYS A 58 -11.53 8.45 -9.63
C LYS A 58 -10.58 8.97 -10.72
N ASN A 59 -11.12 9.56 -11.80
CA ASN A 59 -10.30 10.01 -12.92
C ASN A 59 -9.38 11.18 -12.52
N THR A 60 -9.86 12.12 -11.70
CA THR A 60 -9.03 13.22 -11.20
C THR A 60 -7.96 12.73 -10.23
N LEU A 61 -8.26 11.69 -9.44
CA LEU A 61 -7.28 11.09 -8.54
C LEU A 61 -6.20 10.35 -9.31
N ILE A 62 -6.57 9.51 -10.29
CA ILE A 62 -5.61 8.80 -11.15
C ILE A 62 -4.68 9.80 -11.82
N ARG A 63 -5.22 10.85 -12.43
CA ARG A 63 -4.40 11.89 -13.07
C ARG A 63 -3.43 12.54 -12.08
N ALA A 64 -3.90 12.93 -10.90
CA ALA A 64 -3.06 13.55 -9.86
C ALA A 64 -1.99 12.61 -9.27
N LEU A 65 -2.13 11.30 -9.44
CA LEU A 65 -1.14 10.29 -9.03
C LEU A 65 -0.14 9.96 -10.15
N THR A 66 -0.52 10.13 -11.42
CA THR A 66 0.37 9.87 -12.58
C THR A 66 1.19 11.10 -12.98
N GLU A 67 0.73 12.31 -12.64
CA GLU A 67 1.40 13.58 -12.98
C GLU A 67 2.35 14.10 -11.88
N GLU A 68 2.46 13.41 -10.74
CA GLU A 68 3.56 13.59 -9.76
C GLU A 68 4.85 12.93 -10.25
#